data_AF-A0AAU8JBD0-F1
#
_entry.id   AF-A0AAU8JBD0-F1
#
_cell.length_a   1.000
_cell.length_b   1.000
_cell.length_c   1.000
_cell.angle_alpha   90.00
_cell.angle_beta   90.00
_cell.angle_gamma   90.00
#
_symmetry.space_group_name_H-M   'P 1'
#
loop_
_entity.id
_entity.type
_entity.pdbx_description
1 polymer ?
#
loop_
_entity_poly.entity_id
_entity_poly.type
_entity_poly.pdbx_seq_one_letter_code
_entity_poly.pdbx_strand_id
1 'polypeptide(L)'
;MTITSGFSHNYLREQRLRFIRTHLDAFDVEPCFPLPLFEEAVLEIEGYCGIEPTCHVEGDRLFASDFQVATYEETWPRSLVDASKFLDKVESRVGVQINRNLLDQFSSLYINSSQIETNTIGIDLRPTLQDSLIKVYMHLHPGEGNEDLVMTALALDGANYSAEVTEVLLKDGSLIGFNLFLDGRSNIEIWAISPGGKYQQRGNFGSYLAAYIRKHFSQKVISLFDVSDGIAASFSKQKTSPLLYFHFFDIKEIPKYFAFNSLGDKIYDFYQSLDCVTYATVYAREQDMESNRLNNYGFLYNRSDTCQVDLDKLRFTQQVGISP
;
A
#
# COMPACT_ATOMS: atom_id res chain seq x y z
N MET A 1 -11.10 34.25 -11.69
CA MET A 1 -12.23 33.37 -12.08
C MET A 1 -12.44 32.43 -10.91
N THR A 2 -13.49 32.66 -10.13
CA THR A 2 -13.73 31.96 -8.86
C THR A 2 -14.32 30.58 -9.16
N ILE A 3 -13.48 29.54 -9.17
CA ILE A 3 -13.95 28.16 -9.29
C ILE A 3 -14.71 27.85 -8.00
N THR A 4 -16.02 27.62 -8.10
CA THR A 4 -16.84 27.27 -6.94
C THR A 4 -16.46 25.87 -6.44
N SER A 5 -16.55 25.65 -5.13
CA SER A 5 -16.14 24.41 -4.46
C SER A 5 -16.74 23.15 -5.11
N GLY A 6 -17.99 23.20 -5.58
CA GLY A 6 -18.65 22.07 -6.26
C GLY A 6 -17.97 21.61 -7.57
N PHE A 7 -17.42 22.52 -8.38
CA PHE A 7 -16.69 22.13 -9.59
C PHE A 7 -15.35 21.46 -9.27
N SER A 8 -14.72 21.85 -8.15
CA SER A 8 -13.48 21.23 -7.69
C SER A 8 -13.69 19.77 -7.26
N HIS A 9 -14.78 19.47 -6.55
CA HIS A 9 -15.03 18.12 -6.04
C HIS A 9 -15.34 17.12 -7.17
N ASN A 10 -16.18 17.51 -8.14
CA ASN A 10 -16.48 16.65 -9.30
C ASN A 10 -15.22 16.40 -10.14
N TYR A 11 -14.36 17.40 -10.30
CA TYR A 11 -13.09 17.23 -11.00
C TYR A 11 -12.20 16.19 -10.32
N LEU A 12 -11.99 16.26 -9.00
CA LEU A 12 -11.16 15.31 -8.27
C LEU A 12 -11.67 13.87 -8.40
N ARG A 13 -12.99 13.66 -8.32
CA ARG A 13 -13.62 12.34 -8.49
C ARG A 13 -13.37 11.75 -9.88
N GLU A 14 -13.59 12.53 -10.93
CA GLU A 14 -13.33 12.11 -12.32
C GLU A 14 -11.84 11.82 -12.56
N GLN A 15 -10.95 12.60 -11.93
CA GLN A 15 -9.51 12.38 -12.01
C GLN A 15 -9.10 11.01 -11.46
N ARG A 16 -9.67 10.58 -10.33
CA ARG A 16 -9.38 9.27 -9.73
C ARG A 16 -9.78 8.14 -10.67
N LEU A 17 -10.99 8.21 -11.24
CA LEU A 17 -11.43 7.21 -12.22
C LEU A 17 -10.53 7.21 -13.46
N ARG A 18 -10.13 8.39 -13.94
CA ARG A 18 -9.19 8.49 -15.06
C ARG A 18 -7.87 7.80 -14.73
N PHE A 19 -7.34 7.94 -13.52
CA PHE A 19 -6.10 7.28 -13.12
C PHE A 19 -6.23 5.75 -13.14
N ILE A 20 -7.34 5.22 -12.62
CA ILE A 20 -7.63 3.78 -12.63
C ILE A 20 -7.73 3.28 -14.08
N ARG A 21 -8.55 3.93 -14.91
CA ARG A 21 -8.79 3.50 -16.30
C ARG A 21 -7.56 3.61 -17.19
N THR A 22 -6.77 4.69 -17.06
CA THR A 22 -5.50 4.81 -17.78
C THR A 22 -4.54 3.67 -17.43
N HIS A 23 -4.53 3.18 -16.17
CA HIS A 23 -3.72 2.03 -15.78
C HIS A 23 -4.22 0.73 -16.42
N LEU A 24 -5.53 0.47 -16.32
CA LEU A 24 -6.14 -0.72 -16.91
C LEU A 24 -5.90 -0.80 -18.41
N ASP A 25 -6.10 0.32 -19.12
CA ASP A 25 -5.88 0.42 -20.57
C ASP A 25 -4.41 0.17 -20.95
N ALA A 26 -3.45 0.67 -20.17
CA ALA A 26 -2.02 0.51 -20.47
C ALA A 26 -1.52 -0.94 -20.34
N PHE A 27 -2.21 -1.74 -19.53
CA PHE A 27 -1.86 -3.14 -19.25
C PHE A 27 -2.89 -4.14 -19.74
N ASP A 28 -3.78 -3.70 -20.63
CA ASP A 28 -4.76 -4.55 -21.31
C ASP A 28 -5.64 -5.36 -20.32
N VAL A 29 -6.01 -4.73 -19.21
CA VAL A 29 -6.82 -5.36 -18.16
C VAL A 29 -8.30 -5.25 -18.50
N GLU A 30 -8.95 -6.39 -18.73
CA GLU A 30 -10.40 -6.41 -18.89
C GLU A 30 -11.11 -6.13 -17.55
N PRO A 31 -12.14 -5.26 -17.53
CA PRO A 31 -12.92 -5.02 -16.33
C PRO A 31 -13.60 -6.29 -15.81
N CYS A 32 -13.17 -6.79 -14.66
CA CYS A 32 -13.75 -7.96 -14.00
C CYS A 32 -14.29 -7.60 -12.61
N PHE A 33 -15.14 -8.47 -12.06
CA PHE A 33 -15.68 -8.25 -10.72
C PHE A 33 -14.57 -8.29 -9.66
N PRO A 34 -14.54 -7.37 -8.67
CA PRO A 34 -15.49 -6.31 -8.34
C PRO A 34 -15.08 -4.90 -8.82
N LEU A 35 -14.24 -4.76 -9.85
CA LEU A 35 -13.72 -3.47 -10.31
C LEU A 35 -14.80 -2.38 -10.52
N PRO A 36 -15.97 -2.65 -11.15
CA PRO A 36 -17.00 -1.62 -11.29
C PRO A 36 -17.52 -1.09 -9.94
N LEU A 37 -17.66 -1.97 -8.93
CA LEU A 37 -18.07 -1.59 -7.59
C LEU A 37 -16.97 -0.80 -6.87
N PHE A 38 -15.70 -1.10 -7.17
CA PHE A 38 -14.57 -0.35 -6.66
C PHE A 38 -14.54 1.06 -7.26
N GLU A 39 -14.76 1.22 -8.57
CA GLU A 39 -14.89 2.53 -9.22
C GLU A 39 -16.03 3.36 -8.59
N GLU A 40 -17.18 2.75 -8.29
CA GLU A 40 -18.26 3.41 -7.54
C GLU A 40 -17.81 3.86 -6.15
N ALA A 41 -17.13 2.99 -5.39
CA ALA A 41 -16.65 3.32 -4.05
C ALA A 41 -15.64 4.48 -4.08
N VAL A 42 -14.72 4.51 -5.06
CA VAL A 42 -13.73 5.57 -5.24
C VAL A 42 -14.38 6.94 -5.48
N LEU A 43 -15.51 6.98 -6.19
CA LEU A 43 -16.28 8.21 -6.44
C LEU A 43 -16.99 8.74 -5.19
N GLU A 44 -17.29 7.88 -4.23
CA GLU A 44 -17.98 8.25 -2.98
C GLU A 44 -17.02 8.85 -1.93
N ILE A 45 -15.71 8.65 -2.08
CA ILE A 45 -14.70 9.20 -1.16
C ILE A 45 -14.64 10.73 -1.31
N GLU A 46 -14.74 11.46 -0.21
CA GLU A 46 -14.58 12.92 -0.18
C GLU A 46 -13.13 13.31 0.17
N GLY A 47 -12.77 14.57 -0.05
CA GLY A 47 -11.42 15.09 0.24
C GLY A 47 -10.42 14.83 -0.87
N TYR A 48 -9.13 14.94 -0.57
CA TYR A 48 -8.04 14.72 -1.53
C TYR A 48 -7.47 13.32 -1.40
N CYS A 49 -7.36 12.59 -2.52
CA CYS A 49 -6.98 11.18 -2.49
C CYS A 49 -5.68 10.88 -3.25
N GLY A 50 -4.94 9.91 -2.72
CA GLY A 50 -3.94 9.14 -3.45
C GLY A 50 -4.57 7.89 -4.04
N ILE A 51 -4.21 7.57 -5.29
CA ILE A 51 -4.51 6.29 -5.93
C ILE A 51 -3.19 5.57 -6.16
N GLU A 52 -3.10 4.33 -5.67
CA GLU A 52 -1.92 3.47 -5.84
C GLU A 52 -2.24 2.24 -6.72
N PRO A 53 -2.10 2.35 -8.04
CA PRO A 53 -2.12 1.18 -8.90
C PRO A 53 -0.83 0.37 -8.76
N THR A 54 -0.97 -0.95 -8.77
CA THR A 54 0.12 -1.90 -8.58
C THR A 54 0.12 -2.94 -9.69
N CYS A 55 1.31 -3.20 -10.24
CA CYS A 55 1.57 -4.32 -11.14
C CYS A 55 2.34 -5.41 -10.39
N HIS A 56 1.82 -6.63 -10.36
CA HIS A 56 2.55 -7.83 -9.90
C HIS A 56 3.10 -8.57 -11.10
N VAL A 57 4.41 -8.80 -11.09
CA VAL A 57 5.10 -9.58 -12.12
C VAL A 57 5.50 -10.92 -11.53
N GLU A 58 5.13 -12.00 -12.22
CA GLU A 58 5.49 -13.38 -11.90
C GLU A 58 6.04 -14.05 -13.16
N GLY A 59 7.36 -14.00 -13.33
CA GLY A 59 8.03 -14.43 -14.55
C GLY A 59 7.57 -13.59 -15.75
N ASP A 60 6.87 -14.21 -16.68
CA ASP A 60 6.30 -13.59 -17.89
C ASP A 60 4.82 -13.21 -17.72
N ARG A 61 4.27 -13.33 -16.51
CA ARG A 61 2.88 -12.97 -16.20
C ARG A 61 2.81 -11.61 -15.51
N LEU A 62 1.78 -10.86 -15.86
CA LEU A 62 1.47 -9.55 -15.28
C LEU A 62 0.05 -9.57 -14.69
N PHE A 63 -0.09 -9.10 -13.45
CA PHE A 63 -1.38 -8.80 -12.83
C PHE A 63 -1.41 -7.32 -12.48
N ALA A 64 -2.18 -6.54 -13.23
CA ALA A 64 -2.24 -5.08 -13.14
C ALA A 64 -3.62 -4.57 -12.67
N SER A 65 -4.39 -5.43 -12.00
CA SER A 65 -5.69 -5.09 -11.42
C SER A 65 -5.60 -5.01 -9.90
N ASP A 66 -4.58 -4.32 -9.39
CA ASP A 66 -4.38 -4.07 -7.97
C ASP A 66 -4.37 -2.57 -7.71
N PHE A 67 -5.26 -2.09 -6.85
CA PHE A 67 -5.46 -0.68 -6.56
C PHE A 67 -5.67 -0.48 -5.06
N GLN A 68 -5.11 0.60 -4.54
CA GLN A 68 -5.49 1.18 -3.24
C GLN A 68 -5.92 2.63 -3.44
N VAL A 69 -6.91 3.06 -2.66
CA VAL A 69 -7.28 4.47 -2.53
C VAL A 69 -7.39 4.84 -1.06
N ALA A 70 -6.83 5.99 -0.69
CA ALA A 70 -7.09 6.63 0.58
C ALA A 70 -7.06 8.15 0.42
N THR A 71 -7.75 8.82 1.34
CA THR A 71 -7.64 10.26 1.53
C THR A 71 -6.37 10.60 2.31
N TYR A 72 -5.80 11.76 2.04
CA TYR A 72 -4.71 12.34 2.83
C TYR A 72 -5.19 13.00 4.14
N GLU A 73 -6.50 13.00 4.39
CA GLU A 73 -7.12 13.56 5.59
C GLU A 73 -7.33 12.49 6.66
N GLU A 74 -7.23 12.90 7.93
CA GLU A 74 -7.68 12.08 9.05
C GLU A 74 -9.19 11.87 8.95
N THR A 75 -9.59 10.64 8.62
CA THR A 75 -11.00 10.29 8.37
C THR A 75 -11.44 9.08 9.15
N TRP A 76 -10.59 8.48 9.96
CA TRP A 76 -11.02 7.47 10.91
C TRP A 76 -12.02 8.06 11.94
N PRO A 77 -13.12 7.37 12.29
CA PRO A 77 -13.57 6.06 11.79
C PRO A 77 -14.53 6.14 10.59
N ARG A 78 -14.78 7.32 10.01
CA ARG A 78 -15.68 7.47 8.85
C ARG A 78 -15.22 6.66 7.64
N SER A 79 -13.92 6.59 7.36
CA SER A 79 -13.38 5.80 6.25
C SER A 79 -13.71 4.30 6.35
N LEU A 80 -13.95 3.78 7.56
CA LEU A 80 -14.39 2.39 7.76
C LEU A 80 -15.83 2.17 7.28
N VAL A 81 -16.68 3.19 7.38
CA VAL A 81 -18.06 3.14 6.87
C VAL A 81 -18.05 2.97 5.36
N ASP A 82 -17.17 3.68 4.67
CA ASP A 82 -17.06 3.61 3.21
C ASP A 82 -16.50 2.24 2.77
N ALA A 83 -15.50 1.71 3.48
CA ALA A 83 -15.02 0.34 3.28
C ALA A 83 -16.14 -0.70 3.53
N SER A 84 -16.93 -0.53 4.59
CA SER A 84 -18.02 -1.46 4.94
C SER A 84 -19.11 -1.50 3.87
N LYS A 85 -19.52 -0.34 3.34
CA LYS A 85 -20.48 -0.26 2.22
C LYS A 85 -19.97 -0.97 0.98
N PHE A 86 -18.69 -0.79 0.64
CA PHE A 86 -18.08 -1.47 -0.50
C PHE A 86 -18.09 -2.99 -0.31
N LEU A 87 -17.68 -3.46 0.88
CA LEU A 87 -17.72 -4.89 1.23
C LEU A 87 -19.15 -5.46 1.13
N ASP A 88 -20.17 -4.72 1.59
CA ASP A 88 -21.58 -5.14 1.52
C ASP A 88 -22.05 -5.31 0.07
N LYS A 89 -21.69 -4.37 -0.82
CA LYS A 89 -21.98 -4.47 -2.24
C LYS A 89 -21.32 -5.71 -2.85
N VAL A 90 -20.07 -5.99 -2.51
CA VAL A 90 -19.32 -7.14 -3.05
C VAL A 90 -19.88 -8.47 -2.54
N GLU A 91 -20.17 -8.58 -1.25
CA GLU A 91 -20.71 -9.80 -0.63
C GLU A 91 -22.12 -10.15 -1.12
N SER A 92 -22.87 -9.18 -1.64
CA SER A 92 -24.19 -9.44 -2.25
C SER A 92 -24.14 -10.31 -3.53
N ARG A 93 -22.95 -10.49 -4.12
CA ARG A 93 -22.75 -11.27 -5.34
C ARG A 93 -22.77 -12.77 -5.06
N VAL A 94 -23.58 -13.51 -5.81
CA VAL A 94 -23.59 -14.98 -5.78
C VAL A 94 -22.19 -15.54 -6.06
N GLY A 95 -21.74 -16.45 -5.19
CA GLY A 95 -20.43 -17.11 -5.31
C GLY A 95 -19.27 -16.34 -4.65
N VAL A 96 -19.56 -15.22 -3.98
CA VAL A 96 -18.61 -14.50 -3.14
C VAL A 96 -18.91 -14.77 -1.67
N GLN A 97 -17.85 -14.97 -0.89
CA GLN A 97 -17.91 -15.04 0.57
C GLN A 97 -16.81 -14.17 1.14
N ILE A 98 -17.13 -13.25 2.03
CA ILE A 98 -16.16 -12.37 2.67
C ILE A 98 -16.08 -12.69 4.15
N ASN A 99 -14.90 -13.06 4.65
CA ASN A 99 -14.69 -13.27 6.08
C ASN A 99 -14.10 -12.02 6.73
N ARG A 100 -14.98 -11.16 7.26
CA ARG A 100 -14.63 -9.89 7.90
C ARG A 100 -14.18 -10.01 9.36
N ASN A 101 -14.15 -11.22 9.93
CA ASN A 101 -13.96 -11.41 11.38
C ASN A 101 -12.71 -10.72 11.94
N LEU A 102 -11.57 -10.76 11.23
CA LEU A 102 -10.35 -10.11 11.68
C LEU A 102 -10.50 -8.57 11.70
N LEU A 103 -11.10 -8.01 10.64
CA LEU A 103 -11.37 -6.58 10.51
C LEU A 103 -12.38 -6.12 11.58
N ASP A 104 -13.45 -6.88 11.79
CA ASP A 104 -14.52 -6.54 12.74
C ASP A 104 -14.02 -6.60 14.19
N GLN A 105 -13.22 -7.62 14.53
CA GLN A 105 -12.61 -7.73 15.86
C GLN A 105 -11.65 -6.56 16.15
N PHE A 106 -10.80 -6.21 15.18
CA PHE A 106 -9.88 -5.09 15.35
C PHE A 106 -10.62 -3.75 15.43
N SER A 107 -11.48 -3.48 14.45
CA SER A 107 -12.15 -2.19 14.32
C SER A 107 -13.14 -1.92 15.45
N SER A 108 -13.85 -2.93 15.95
CA SER A 108 -14.75 -2.76 17.11
C SER A 108 -14.01 -2.36 18.38
N LEU A 109 -12.76 -2.80 18.56
CA LEU A 109 -11.92 -2.44 19.69
C LEU A 109 -11.35 -1.01 19.57
N TYR A 110 -11.02 -0.58 18.35
CA TYR A 110 -10.30 0.67 18.09
C TYR A 110 -11.08 1.74 17.32
N ILE A 111 -12.42 1.62 17.25
CA ILE A 111 -13.27 2.58 16.52
C ILE A 111 -13.12 4.03 17.00
N ASN A 112 -12.76 4.22 18.28
CA ASN A 112 -12.54 5.54 18.89
C ASN A 112 -11.05 5.88 19.03
N SER A 113 -10.15 5.10 18.44
CA SER A 113 -8.71 5.36 18.51
C SER A 113 -8.37 6.62 17.73
N SER A 114 -7.66 7.55 18.36
CA SER A 114 -7.05 8.69 17.68
C SER A 114 -5.75 8.32 16.97
N GLN A 115 -5.24 7.10 17.17
CA GLN A 115 -3.95 6.64 16.61
C GLN A 115 -4.07 6.10 15.19
N ILE A 116 -5.30 5.96 14.68
CA ILE A 116 -5.59 5.55 13.30
C ILE A 116 -5.96 6.82 12.53
N GLU A 117 -5.20 7.13 11.49
CA GLU A 117 -5.44 8.30 10.63
C GLU A 117 -6.65 8.04 9.72
N THR A 118 -6.61 6.91 9.04
CA THR A 118 -7.56 6.54 8.01
C THR A 118 -7.43 5.05 7.68
N ASN A 119 -8.32 4.54 6.83
CA ASN A 119 -8.09 3.28 6.13
C ASN A 119 -8.22 3.46 4.61
N THR A 120 -7.48 2.65 3.87
CA THR A 120 -7.67 2.50 2.43
C THR A 120 -8.90 1.64 2.13
N ILE A 121 -9.34 1.73 0.87
CA ILE A 121 -10.12 0.68 0.21
C ILE A 121 -9.29 0.23 -1.00
N GLY A 122 -9.13 -1.07 -1.17
CA GLY A 122 -8.38 -1.61 -2.29
C GLY A 122 -8.90 -2.93 -2.81
N ILE A 123 -8.43 -3.30 -3.99
CA ILE A 123 -8.72 -4.57 -4.67
C ILE A 123 -7.43 -5.15 -5.23
N ASP A 124 -7.34 -6.47 -5.31
CA ASP A 124 -6.30 -7.18 -6.07
C ASP A 124 -6.98 -8.33 -6.80
N LEU A 125 -7.13 -8.18 -8.12
CA LEU A 125 -7.90 -9.09 -8.95
C LEU A 125 -6.99 -10.03 -9.72
N ARG A 126 -7.34 -11.32 -9.63
CA ARG A 126 -6.62 -12.43 -10.23
C ARG A 126 -7.50 -13.11 -11.28
N PRO A 127 -6.92 -13.92 -12.20
CA PRO A 127 -7.69 -14.60 -13.24
C PRO A 127 -8.83 -15.47 -12.68
N THR A 128 -8.65 -15.97 -11.46
CA THR A 128 -9.62 -16.74 -10.69
C THR A 128 -10.23 -15.85 -9.61
N LEU A 129 -11.56 -15.85 -9.54
CA LEU A 129 -12.30 -15.08 -8.53
C LEU A 129 -11.86 -15.41 -7.10
N GLN A 130 -11.58 -16.69 -6.83
CA GLN A 130 -11.17 -17.18 -5.50
C GLN A 130 -9.81 -16.65 -5.02
N ASP A 131 -8.94 -16.26 -5.96
CA ASP A 131 -7.63 -15.68 -5.64
C ASP A 131 -7.65 -14.15 -5.64
N SER A 132 -8.79 -13.56 -6.01
CA SER A 132 -9.02 -12.12 -5.90
C SER A 132 -9.38 -11.76 -4.46
N LEU A 133 -9.04 -10.54 -4.05
CA LEU A 133 -9.28 -10.07 -2.69
C LEU A 133 -9.57 -8.58 -2.63
N ILE A 134 -10.21 -8.18 -1.53
CA ILE A 134 -10.36 -6.79 -1.10
C ILE A 134 -9.31 -6.50 -0.03
N LYS A 135 -8.73 -5.31 -0.07
CA LYS A 135 -7.74 -4.82 0.88
C LYS A 135 -8.33 -3.66 1.68
N VAL A 136 -8.15 -3.68 2.99
CA VAL A 136 -8.45 -2.54 3.88
C VAL A 136 -7.22 -2.30 4.74
N TYR A 137 -6.46 -1.25 4.45
CA TYR A 137 -5.20 -0.96 5.14
C TYR A 137 -5.40 0.24 6.07
N MET A 138 -5.23 0.01 7.37
CA MET A 138 -5.31 1.06 8.39
C MET A 138 -3.96 1.74 8.52
N HIS A 139 -3.93 3.04 8.29
CA HIS A 139 -2.74 3.88 8.48
C HIS A 139 -2.70 4.38 9.91
N LEU A 140 -1.58 4.14 10.59
CA LEU A 140 -1.36 4.56 11.97
C LEU A 140 -0.53 5.83 12.00
N HIS A 141 -0.74 6.68 13.00
CA HIS A 141 0.08 7.87 13.17
C HIS A 141 1.56 7.50 13.36
N PRO A 142 2.48 8.00 12.52
CA PRO A 142 3.90 7.70 12.64
C PRO A 142 4.48 8.25 13.94
N GLY A 143 5.29 7.43 14.62
CA GLY A 143 6.01 7.85 15.82
C GLY A 143 5.13 8.03 17.08
N GLU A 144 3.84 7.70 17.00
CA GLU A 144 2.98 7.56 18.18
C GLU A 144 3.10 6.16 18.80
N GLY A 145 2.71 6.03 20.07
CA GLY A 145 2.73 4.78 20.81
C GLY A 145 1.65 3.80 20.34
N ASN A 146 1.77 3.29 19.12
CA ASN A 146 0.81 2.38 18.47
C ASN A 146 0.90 0.93 18.97
N GLU A 147 1.66 0.68 20.04
CA GLU A 147 1.98 -0.65 20.54
C GLU A 147 0.74 -1.48 20.82
N ASP A 148 -0.32 -0.89 21.40
CA ASP A 148 -1.56 -1.61 21.69
C ASP A 148 -2.28 -2.09 20.42
N LEU A 149 -2.34 -1.23 19.38
CA LEU A 149 -2.93 -1.58 18.09
C LEU A 149 -2.14 -2.71 17.43
N VAL A 150 -0.82 -2.57 17.39
CA VAL A 150 0.05 -3.58 16.80
C VAL A 150 -0.01 -4.90 17.59
N MET A 151 -0.03 -4.86 18.93
CA MET A 151 -0.18 -6.05 19.77
C MET A 151 -1.46 -6.80 19.45
N THR A 152 -2.58 -6.09 19.27
CA THR A 152 -3.84 -6.72 18.87
C THR A 152 -3.74 -7.32 17.48
N ALA A 153 -3.15 -6.62 16.51
CA ALA A 153 -2.94 -7.15 15.16
C ALA A 153 -2.06 -8.41 15.16
N LEU A 154 -0.98 -8.44 15.96
CA LEU A 154 -0.12 -9.61 16.15
C LEU A 154 -0.89 -10.79 16.74
N ALA A 155 -1.74 -10.53 17.73
CA ALA A 155 -2.58 -11.56 18.33
C ALA A 155 -3.60 -12.14 17.33
N LEU A 156 -4.19 -11.29 16.49
CA LEU A 156 -5.13 -11.68 15.43
C LEU A 156 -4.45 -12.46 14.30
N ASP A 157 -3.22 -12.08 13.92
CA ASP A 157 -2.42 -12.81 12.94
C ASP A 157 -2.10 -14.23 13.42
N GLY A 158 -1.79 -14.36 14.72
CA GLY A 158 -1.53 -15.64 15.37
C GLY A 158 -0.30 -16.35 14.80
N ALA A 159 0.68 -15.59 14.28
CA ALA A 159 2.01 -16.08 13.97
C ALA A 159 2.93 -16.03 15.20
N ASN A 160 3.96 -16.86 15.18
CA ASN A 160 5.00 -16.85 16.20
C ASN A 160 6.23 -16.10 15.69
N TYR A 161 6.23 -14.78 15.83
CA TYR A 161 7.36 -13.93 15.47
C TYR A 161 8.50 -14.05 16.47
N SER A 162 9.74 -13.87 16.00
CA SER A 162 10.89 -13.74 16.90
C SER A 162 10.75 -12.48 17.76
N ALA A 163 11.35 -12.48 18.96
CA ALA A 163 11.30 -11.31 19.84
C ALA A 163 11.79 -10.02 19.16
N GLU A 164 12.82 -10.13 18.31
CA GLU A 164 13.35 -8.99 17.56
C GLU A 164 12.37 -8.47 16.50
N VAL A 165 11.70 -9.36 15.75
CA VAL A 165 10.66 -8.95 14.79
C VAL A 165 9.45 -8.35 15.51
N THR A 166 9.05 -8.92 16.64
CA THR A 166 7.98 -8.37 17.47
C THR A 166 8.33 -6.96 17.93
N GLU A 167 9.55 -6.71 18.39
CA GLU A 167 10.01 -5.38 18.81
C GLU A 167 10.00 -4.39 17.64
N VAL A 168 10.47 -4.79 16.45
CA VAL A 168 10.40 -3.98 15.23
C VAL A 168 8.95 -3.57 14.93
N LEU A 169 8.03 -4.54 14.93
CA LEU A 169 6.62 -4.27 14.62
C LEU A 169 5.98 -3.36 15.67
N LEU A 170 6.28 -3.55 16.96
CA LEU A 170 5.72 -2.71 18.02
C LEU A 170 6.20 -1.26 17.96
N LYS A 171 7.46 -1.05 17.59
CA LYS A 171 8.09 0.28 17.61
C LYS A 171 7.93 1.06 16.32
N ASP A 172 7.96 0.35 15.18
CA ASP A 172 7.94 0.96 13.84
C ASP A 172 6.70 0.56 13.01
N GLY A 173 5.75 -0.15 13.62
CA GLY A 173 4.48 -0.53 13.01
C GLY A 173 3.64 0.69 12.64
N SER A 174 3.38 0.84 11.36
CA SER A 174 2.75 2.05 10.79
C SER A 174 1.53 1.75 9.93
N LEU A 175 1.34 0.48 9.53
CA LEU A 175 0.18 0.06 8.75
C LEU A 175 -0.25 -1.35 9.14
N ILE A 176 -1.56 -1.54 9.27
CA ILE A 176 -2.20 -2.84 9.52
C ILE A 176 -3.16 -3.13 8.38
N GLY A 177 -2.86 -4.15 7.58
CA GLY A 177 -3.63 -4.54 6.42
C GLY A 177 -4.52 -5.74 6.67
N PHE A 178 -5.78 -5.65 6.27
CA PHE A 178 -6.72 -6.77 6.24
C PHE A 178 -6.96 -7.18 4.79
N ASN A 179 -6.57 -8.40 4.42
CA ASN A 179 -6.85 -8.96 3.10
C ASN A 179 -8.04 -9.93 3.21
N LEU A 180 -9.07 -9.66 2.42
CA LEU A 180 -10.37 -10.31 2.46
C LEU A 180 -10.60 -11.00 1.10
N PHE A 181 -10.26 -12.28 1.00
CA PHE A 181 -10.42 -13.04 -0.24
C PHE A 181 -11.88 -13.29 -0.54
N LEU A 182 -12.23 -13.33 -1.83
CA LEU A 182 -13.61 -13.51 -2.27
C LEU A 182 -14.15 -14.95 -2.04
N ASP A 183 -13.30 -15.87 -1.56
CA ASP A 183 -13.64 -17.26 -1.23
C ASP A 183 -13.81 -17.53 0.27
N GLY A 184 -13.81 -16.48 1.10
CA GLY A 184 -13.99 -16.58 2.55
C GLY A 184 -12.68 -16.74 3.33
N ARG A 185 -11.52 -16.82 2.68
CA ARG A 185 -10.24 -16.67 3.39
C ARG A 185 -10.05 -15.20 3.79
N SER A 186 -9.33 -15.00 4.88
CA SER A 186 -8.80 -13.68 5.24
C SER A 186 -7.47 -13.82 5.96
N ASN A 187 -6.65 -12.78 5.86
CA ASN A 187 -5.42 -12.66 6.62
C ASN A 187 -5.17 -11.21 7.01
N ILE A 188 -4.20 -11.04 7.89
CA ILE A 188 -3.71 -9.74 8.33
C ILE A 188 -2.24 -9.61 7.94
N GLU A 189 -1.82 -8.38 7.66
CA GLU A 189 -0.44 -8.01 7.45
C GLU A 189 -0.09 -6.82 8.31
N ILE A 190 1.11 -6.82 8.86
CA ILE A 190 1.61 -5.76 9.72
C ILE A 190 2.87 -5.21 9.10
N TRP A 191 2.91 -3.90 8.89
CA TRP A 191 3.95 -3.24 8.16
C TRP A 191 4.72 -2.32 9.09
N ALA A 192 6.02 -2.57 9.17
CA ALA A 192 6.96 -1.62 9.75
C ALA A 192 7.51 -0.72 8.65
N ILE A 193 7.71 0.57 8.95
CA ILE A 193 8.21 1.56 7.99
C ILE A 193 9.40 2.31 8.57
N SER A 194 10.34 2.69 7.71
CA SER A 194 11.51 3.50 8.08
C SER A 194 11.86 4.50 6.98
N PRO A 195 12.34 5.71 7.33
CA PRO A 195 13.04 6.57 6.40
C PRO A 195 14.15 5.80 5.68
N GLY A 196 14.30 6.01 4.36
CA GLY A 196 15.41 5.42 3.61
C GLY A 196 16.76 6.02 4.01
N GLY A 197 17.85 5.31 3.71
CA GLY A 197 19.20 5.70 4.16
C GLY A 197 19.75 6.97 3.51
N LYS A 198 19.06 7.55 2.52
CA LYS A 198 19.33 8.89 1.98
C LYS A 198 19.17 9.99 3.03
N TYR A 199 18.29 9.78 4.00
CA TYR A 199 17.93 10.80 4.98
C TYR A 199 18.63 10.53 6.31
N GLN A 200 19.02 11.59 7.01
CA GLN A 200 19.44 11.46 8.40
C GLN A 200 18.21 11.09 9.24
N GLN A 201 18.27 9.95 9.92
CA GLN A 201 17.23 9.59 10.87
C GLN A 201 17.08 10.69 11.92
N ARG A 202 15.85 11.18 12.09
CA ARG A 202 15.48 12.13 13.13
C ARG A 202 14.42 11.49 14.01
N GLY A 203 14.67 11.48 15.33
CA GLY A 203 13.83 10.75 16.28
C GLY A 203 14.06 9.23 16.23
N ASN A 204 13.12 8.48 16.79
CA ASN A 204 13.23 7.02 16.93
C ASN A 204 12.39 6.25 15.89
N PHE A 205 11.54 6.93 15.12
CA PHE A 205 10.67 6.29 14.13
C PHE A 205 11.52 5.59 13.05
N GLY A 206 11.22 4.32 12.80
CA GLY A 206 11.90 3.51 11.79
C GLY A 206 13.28 3.01 12.19
N SER A 207 13.76 3.33 13.40
CA SER A 207 15.11 2.98 13.83
C SER A 207 15.28 1.48 14.09
N TYR A 208 14.23 0.80 14.55
CA TYR A 208 14.25 -0.64 14.83
C TYR A 208 14.24 -1.43 13.52
N LEU A 209 13.40 -1.06 12.56
CA LEU A 209 13.36 -1.67 11.24
C LEU A 209 14.68 -1.45 10.50
N ALA A 210 15.24 -0.24 10.53
CA ALA A 210 16.54 0.03 9.89
C ALA A 210 17.67 -0.82 10.50
N ALA A 211 17.70 -0.96 11.83
CA ALA A 211 18.67 -1.80 12.51
C ALA A 211 18.48 -3.29 12.16
N TYR A 212 17.22 -3.75 12.13
CA TYR A 212 16.87 -5.11 11.72
C TYR A 212 17.32 -5.41 10.28
N ILE A 213 17.07 -4.49 9.34
CA ILE A 213 17.46 -4.61 7.94
C ILE A 213 18.98 -4.76 7.82
N ARG A 214 19.74 -3.86 8.47
CA ARG A 214 21.21 -3.87 8.43
C ARG A 214 21.84 -5.10 9.06
N LYS A 215 21.14 -5.74 10.00
CA LYS A 215 21.65 -6.90 10.73
C LYS A 215 21.34 -8.23 10.02
N HIS A 216 20.18 -8.33 9.37
CA HIS A 216 19.65 -9.63 8.93
C HIS A 216 19.55 -9.83 7.42
N PHE A 217 19.62 -8.77 6.62
CA PHE A 217 19.48 -8.87 5.17
C PHE A 217 20.82 -8.75 4.44
N SER A 218 20.82 -9.19 3.19
CA SER A 218 21.97 -9.19 2.31
C SER A 218 22.48 -7.78 2.02
N GLN A 219 23.74 -7.71 1.59
CA GLN A 219 24.33 -6.44 1.20
C GLN A 219 23.59 -5.78 0.03
N LYS A 220 22.91 -6.57 -0.82
CA LYS A 220 22.08 -6.04 -1.90
C LYS A 220 20.89 -5.26 -1.31
N VAL A 221 20.15 -5.86 -0.37
CA VAL A 221 19.04 -5.18 0.32
C VAL A 221 19.52 -3.94 1.07
N ILE A 222 20.63 -4.02 1.79
CA ILE A 222 21.20 -2.86 2.52
C ILE A 222 21.55 -1.73 1.54
N SER A 223 22.16 -2.05 0.39
CA SER A 223 22.49 -1.03 -0.62
C SER A 223 21.26 -0.37 -1.24
N LEU A 224 20.15 -1.12 -1.38
CA LEU A 224 18.87 -0.58 -1.85
C LEU A 224 18.21 0.31 -0.80
N PHE A 225 18.30 -0.07 0.47
CA PHE A 225 17.84 0.74 1.60
C PHE A 225 18.60 2.08 1.68
N ASP A 226 19.92 2.07 1.47
CA ASP A 226 20.75 3.28 1.55
C ASP A 226 20.41 4.31 0.46
N VAL A 227 19.77 3.90 -0.64
CA VAL A 227 19.43 4.76 -1.78
C VAL A 227 17.92 4.95 -1.97
N SER A 228 17.08 4.30 -1.18
CA SER A 228 15.64 4.55 -1.23
C SER A 228 15.29 5.79 -0.42
N ASP A 229 14.14 6.39 -0.73
CA ASP A 229 13.61 7.50 0.06
C ASP A 229 12.87 6.98 1.31
N GLY A 230 12.27 5.80 1.21
CA GLY A 230 11.65 5.08 2.32
C GLY A 230 11.84 3.58 2.17
N ILE A 231 11.66 2.84 3.26
CA ILE A 231 11.54 1.38 3.23
C ILE A 231 10.38 0.92 4.09
N ALA A 232 9.63 -0.05 3.61
CA ALA A 232 8.67 -0.78 4.42
C ALA A 232 8.94 -2.29 4.36
N ALA A 233 8.61 -2.99 5.44
CA ALA A 233 8.65 -4.44 5.50
C ALA A 233 7.30 -4.96 5.99
N SER A 234 6.68 -5.82 5.18
CA SER A 234 5.38 -6.42 5.46
C SER A 234 5.52 -7.84 5.99
N PHE A 235 4.97 -8.08 7.17
CA PHE A 235 4.98 -9.35 7.89
C PHE A 235 3.55 -9.91 7.99
N SER A 236 3.43 -11.24 7.92
CA SER A 236 2.17 -11.96 8.09
C SER A 236 2.46 -13.43 8.34
N LYS A 237 1.57 -14.13 9.06
CA LYS A 237 1.61 -15.59 9.21
C LYS A 237 1.71 -16.34 7.89
N GLN A 238 1.13 -15.79 6.83
CA GLN A 238 1.08 -16.42 5.51
C GLN A 238 2.38 -16.25 4.71
N LYS A 239 3.33 -15.44 5.20
CA LYS A 239 4.59 -15.13 4.51
C LYS A 239 5.75 -15.84 5.20
N THR A 240 6.51 -16.63 4.45
CA THR A 240 7.73 -17.29 4.95
C THR A 240 8.88 -16.31 5.16
N SER A 241 8.84 -15.16 4.48
CA SER A 241 9.79 -14.06 4.61
C SER A 241 9.05 -12.74 4.36
N PRO A 242 9.49 -11.62 4.94
CA PRO A 242 8.85 -10.33 4.68
C PRO A 242 8.99 -9.92 3.21
N LEU A 243 8.00 -9.16 2.73
CA LEU A 243 8.12 -8.38 1.50
C LEU A 243 8.73 -7.03 1.83
N LEU A 244 9.79 -6.64 1.11
CA LEU A 244 10.46 -5.36 1.28
C LEU A 244 10.04 -4.40 0.19
N TYR A 245 9.64 -3.19 0.57
CA TYR A 245 9.16 -2.13 -0.29
C TYR A 245 10.16 -0.99 -0.30
N PHE A 246 10.73 -0.66 -1.45
CA PHE A 246 11.68 0.45 -1.61
C PHE A 246 10.98 1.61 -2.31
N HIS A 247 10.77 2.69 -1.57
CA HIS A 247 10.06 3.87 -2.05
C HIS A 247 11.02 4.88 -2.69
N PHE A 248 10.60 5.48 -3.81
CA PHE A 248 11.35 6.51 -4.55
C PHE A 248 10.43 7.66 -4.93
N PHE A 249 10.77 8.89 -4.55
CA PHE A 249 10.10 10.13 -4.94
C PHE A 249 10.41 10.55 -6.38
N ASP A 250 11.53 10.11 -6.92
CA ASP A 250 11.88 10.25 -8.32
C ASP A 250 12.00 8.86 -8.97
N ILE A 251 11.01 8.54 -9.79
CA ILE A 251 10.95 7.27 -10.51
C ILE A 251 12.18 7.05 -11.40
N LYS A 252 12.85 8.12 -11.86
CA LYS A 252 14.05 8.04 -12.71
C LYS A 252 15.26 7.44 -11.99
N GLU A 253 15.19 7.27 -10.67
CA GLU A 253 16.25 6.62 -9.91
C GLU A 253 16.17 5.11 -9.93
N ILE A 254 14.98 4.54 -10.13
CA ILE A 254 14.74 3.10 -10.02
C ILE A 254 15.66 2.27 -10.95
N PRO A 255 15.84 2.61 -12.25
CA PRO A 255 16.68 1.82 -13.14
C PRO A 255 18.18 1.83 -12.78
N LYS A 256 18.63 2.72 -11.89
CA LYS A 256 20.02 2.72 -11.39
C LYS A 256 20.28 1.53 -10.47
N TYR A 257 19.25 0.97 -9.86
CA TYR A 257 19.35 0.02 -8.76
C TYR A 257 18.68 -1.33 -9.05
N PHE A 258 17.67 -1.31 -9.91
CA PHE A 258 16.90 -2.48 -10.33
C PHE A 258 17.07 -2.73 -11.83
N ALA A 259 17.35 -3.97 -12.18
CA ALA A 259 17.25 -4.47 -13.54
C ALA A 259 15.99 -5.33 -13.63
N PHE A 260 15.04 -4.93 -14.48
CA PHE A 260 13.77 -5.63 -14.65
C PHE A 260 13.78 -6.60 -15.82
N ASN A 261 12.81 -7.50 -15.89
CA ASN A 261 12.48 -8.21 -17.13
C ASN A 261 11.71 -7.30 -18.10
N SER A 262 11.37 -7.84 -19.27
CA SER A 262 10.68 -7.06 -20.32
C SER A 262 9.34 -6.49 -19.87
N LEU A 263 8.64 -7.16 -18.96
CA LEU A 263 7.41 -6.63 -18.37
C LEU A 263 7.71 -5.43 -17.48
N GLY A 264 8.74 -5.48 -16.66
CA GLY A 264 9.14 -4.32 -15.86
C GLY A 264 9.65 -3.15 -16.66
N ASP A 265 10.34 -3.39 -17.77
CA ASP A 265 10.72 -2.31 -18.68
C ASP A 265 9.45 -1.63 -19.24
N LYS A 266 8.43 -2.40 -19.66
CA LYS A 266 7.11 -1.85 -20.09
C LYS A 266 6.43 -1.07 -18.97
N ILE A 267 6.41 -1.60 -17.75
CA ILE A 267 5.80 -0.94 -16.58
C ILE A 267 6.51 0.37 -16.26
N TYR A 268 7.84 0.34 -16.20
CA TYR A 268 8.67 1.50 -15.94
C TYR A 268 8.43 2.60 -16.96
N ASP A 269 8.45 2.25 -18.25
CA ASP A 269 8.22 3.18 -19.37
C ASP A 269 6.86 3.85 -19.29
N PHE A 270 5.82 3.09 -18.94
CA PHE A 270 4.51 3.66 -18.68
C PHE A 270 4.54 4.60 -17.47
N TYR A 271 5.03 4.16 -16.32
CA TYR A 271 5.00 4.96 -15.09
C TYR A 271 5.78 6.27 -15.21
N GLN A 272 6.95 6.27 -15.87
CA GLN A 272 7.74 7.48 -16.06
C GLN A 272 7.09 8.51 -16.99
N SER A 273 6.13 8.07 -17.81
CA SER A 273 5.37 8.95 -18.72
C SER A 273 4.17 9.62 -18.05
N LEU A 274 3.83 9.22 -16.82
CA LEU A 274 2.67 9.73 -16.11
C LEU A 274 2.96 11.05 -15.39
N ASP A 275 2.02 11.99 -15.50
CA ASP A 275 1.99 13.17 -14.66
C ASP A 275 1.43 12.86 -13.26
N CYS A 276 1.74 13.73 -12.30
CA CYS A 276 1.18 13.69 -10.94
C CYS A 276 1.59 12.48 -10.10
N VAL A 277 2.67 11.79 -10.48
CA VAL A 277 3.27 10.73 -9.67
C VAL A 277 3.97 11.35 -8.47
N THR A 278 3.60 10.94 -7.26
CA THR A 278 4.19 11.46 -6.02
C THR A 278 5.37 10.61 -5.56
N TYR A 279 5.24 9.29 -5.70
CA TYR A 279 6.29 8.31 -5.50
C TYR A 279 6.00 7.05 -6.30
N ALA A 280 7.02 6.22 -6.46
CA ALA A 280 6.95 4.89 -7.00
C ALA A 280 7.63 3.91 -6.03
N THR A 281 7.28 2.63 -6.09
CA THR A 281 7.80 1.62 -5.16
C THR A 281 7.99 0.30 -5.87
N VAL A 282 9.19 -0.26 -5.70
CA VAL A 282 9.50 -1.62 -6.12
C VAL A 282 9.52 -2.47 -4.86
N TYR A 283 8.83 -3.61 -4.88
CA TYR A 283 8.85 -4.53 -3.76
C TYR A 283 9.02 -5.98 -4.20
N ALA A 284 9.76 -6.73 -3.38
CA ALA A 284 10.02 -8.15 -3.62
C ALA A 284 10.45 -8.82 -2.32
N ARG A 285 10.59 -10.14 -2.35
CA ARG A 285 11.32 -10.87 -1.30
C ARG A 285 12.81 -10.74 -1.58
N GLU A 286 13.62 -10.83 -0.54
CA GLU A 286 15.09 -10.79 -0.66
C GLU A 286 15.62 -11.80 -1.69
N GLN A 287 15.14 -13.05 -1.64
CA GLN A 287 15.54 -14.11 -2.57
C GLN A 287 15.32 -13.74 -4.05
N ASP A 288 14.30 -12.93 -4.35
CA ASP A 288 13.98 -12.52 -5.72
C ASP A 288 14.90 -11.37 -6.19
N MET A 289 15.51 -10.63 -5.25
CA MET A 289 16.47 -9.54 -5.52
C MET A 289 17.91 -9.99 -5.71
N GLU A 290 18.25 -11.22 -5.29
CA GLU A 290 19.57 -11.81 -5.51
C GLU A 290 19.83 -12.15 -6.99
N SER A 291 18.77 -12.23 -7.79
CA SER A 291 18.89 -12.37 -9.24
C SER A 291 19.45 -11.10 -9.88
N ASN A 292 20.28 -11.26 -10.92
CA ASN A 292 20.75 -10.15 -11.75
C ASN A 292 19.61 -9.36 -12.42
N ARG A 293 18.42 -9.95 -12.50
CA ARG A 293 17.20 -9.37 -13.07
C ARG A 293 15.99 -9.81 -12.27
N LEU A 294 15.14 -8.86 -11.87
CA LEU A 294 13.90 -9.15 -11.16
C LEU A 294 12.90 -9.85 -12.07
N ASN A 295 12.34 -10.96 -11.58
CA ASN A 295 11.30 -11.72 -12.26
C ASN A 295 10.04 -11.93 -11.40
N ASN A 296 10.14 -11.85 -10.07
CA ASN A 296 8.99 -11.86 -9.18
C ASN A 296 9.05 -10.64 -8.27
N TYR A 297 8.16 -9.68 -8.50
CA TYR A 297 8.14 -8.41 -7.79
C TYR A 297 6.82 -7.70 -8.02
N GLY A 298 6.52 -6.71 -7.19
CA GLY A 298 5.52 -5.71 -7.51
C GLY A 298 6.13 -4.34 -7.76
N PHE A 299 5.45 -3.58 -8.61
CA PHE A 299 5.82 -2.21 -8.96
C PHE A 299 4.57 -1.35 -8.91
N LEU A 300 4.52 -0.41 -7.96
CA LEU A 300 3.42 0.52 -7.79
C LEU A 300 3.87 1.97 -7.97
N TYR A 301 2.93 2.84 -8.24
CA TYR A 301 3.09 4.29 -8.16
C TYR A 301 1.88 4.89 -7.45
N ASN A 302 2.06 6.02 -6.78
CA ASN A 302 0.95 6.81 -6.28
C ASN A 302 0.72 8.03 -7.16
N ARG A 303 -0.55 8.33 -7.46
CA ARG A 303 -0.98 9.62 -8.05
C ARG A 303 -1.94 10.34 -7.12
N SER A 304 -1.69 11.62 -6.94
CA SER A 304 -2.59 12.53 -6.23
C SER A 304 -3.60 13.13 -7.20
N ASP A 305 -4.88 13.11 -6.83
CA ASP A 305 -5.96 13.69 -7.61
C ASP A 305 -5.86 15.23 -7.76
N THR A 306 -5.12 15.88 -6.86
CA THR A 306 -4.81 17.31 -6.92
C THR A 306 -3.64 17.64 -7.84
N CYS A 307 -2.80 16.66 -8.17
CA CYS A 307 -1.51 16.86 -8.84
C CYS A 307 -0.56 17.83 -8.12
N GLN A 308 -0.72 18.05 -6.81
CA GLN A 308 0.16 18.90 -5.99
C GLN A 308 1.33 18.09 -5.41
N VAL A 309 2.20 17.63 -6.32
CA VAL A 309 3.26 16.65 -6.03
C VAL A 309 4.14 17.05 -4.83
N ASP A 310 4.49 18.32 -4.66
CA ASP A 310 5.35 18.75 -3.55
C ASP A 310 4.67 18.65 -2.18
N LEU A 311 3.36 18.94 -2.11
CA LEU A 311 2.59 18.81 -0.88
C LEU A 311 2.38 17.34 -0.50
N ASP A 312 2.19 16.48 -1.48
CA ASP A 312 1.99 15.05 -1.22
C ASP A 312 3.30 14.32 -0.93
N LYS A 313 4.42 14.77 -1.51
CA LYS A 313 5.76 14.37 -1.06
C LYS A 313 5.97 14.77 0.39
N LEU A 314 5.58 15.99 0.78
CA LEU A 314 5.66 16.43 2.17
C LEU A 314 4.84 15.53 3.10
N ARG A 315 3.61 15.18 2.71
CA ARG A 315 2.75 14.26 3.49
C ARG A 315 3.35 12.87 3.61
N PHE A 316 3.85 12.30 2.51
CA PHE A 316 4.54 11.01 2.57
C PHE A 316 5.78 11.11 3.45
N THR A 317 6.59 12.18 3.34
CA THR A 317 7.74 12.38 4.22
C THR A 317 7.32 12.41 5.69
N GLN A 318 6.20 13.06 6.03
CA GLN A 318 5.66 13.01 7.39
C GLN A 318 5.25 11.59 7.79
N GLN A 319 4.57 10.85 6.91
CA GLN A 319 4.17 9.45 7.13
C GLN A 319 5.37 8.51 7.34
N VAL A 320 6.48 8.76 6.67
CA VAL A 320 7.70 7.97 6.83
C VAL A 320 8.72 8.62 7.77
N GLY A 321 8.35 9.65 8.54
CA GLY A 321 9.20 10.30 9.54
C GLY A 321 10.40 11.10 8.99
N ILE A 322 10.35 11.53 7.73
CA ILE A 322 11.32 12.39 7.07
C ILE A 322 10.91 13.86 7.25
N SER A 323 11.84 14.71 7.68
CA SER A 323 11.67 16.18 7.68
C SER A 323 12.17 16.76 6.35
N PRO A 324 11.48 17.75 5.75
CA PRO A 324 12.00 18.51 4.61
C PRO A 324 13.28 19.27 4.94
#